data_AF-A0A949TMP4-F1
#
_entry.id   AF-A0A949TMP4-F1
#
_cell.length_a   1.000
_cell.length_b   1.000
_cell.length_c   1.000
_cell.angle_alpha   90.00
_cell.angle_beta   90.00
_cell.angle_gamma   90.00
#
_symmetry.space_group_name_H-M   'P 1'
#
loop_
_entity.id
_entity.type
_entity.pdbx_description
1 polymer ?
#
loop_
_entity_poly.entity_id
_entity_poly.type
_entity_poly.pdbx_seq_one_letter_code
_entity_poly.pdbx_strand_id
1 'polypeptide(L)'
;MERTDPDAPYTEGVFCPKCGSRILHQRPTRDTVNIKAGTLDNTSWLDPIGHLWTSSAQAGFNPKPGDITYAGQPRNYDELIDAWGQATGTEAKQA
;
A
#
# COMPACT_ATOMS: atom_id res chain seq x y z
N MET A 1 -12.66 -23.60 -3.88
CA MET A 1 -13.23 -22.34 -3.36
C MET A 1 -13.81 -21.63 -4.56
N GLU A 2 -15.12 -21.74 -4.76
CA GLU A 2 -15.81 -21.21 -5.96
C GLU A 2 -15.92 -19.69 -5.86
N ARG A 3 -15.62 -18.97 -6.94
CA ARG A 3 -15.88 -17.52 -7.02
C ARG A 3 -17.39 -17.31 -7.08
N THR A 4 -17.95 -16.61 -6.11
CA THR A 4 -19.41 -16.39 -5.99
C THR A 4 -19.93 -15.27 -6.91
N ASP A 5 -19.02 -14.48 -7.51
CA ASP A 5 -19.32 -13.41 -8.45
C ASP A 5 -18.19 -13.33 -9.50
N PRO A 6 -18.44 -13.58 -10.80
CA PRO A 6 -17.45 -13.54 -11.88
C PRO A 6 -17.06 -12.10 -12.32
N ASP A 7 -17.81 -11.09 -11.90
CA ASP A 7 -17.56 -9.67 -12.23
C ASP A 7 -16.92 -8.90 -11.06
N ALA A 8 -16.97 -9.45 -9.84
CA ALA A 8 -16.28 -8.87 -8.70
C ALA A 8 -14.78 -8.64 -9.00
N PRO A 9 -14.23 -7.45 -8.68
CA PRO A 9 -12.85 -7.13 -9.01
C PRO A 9 -11.91 -8.04 -8.19
N TYR A 10 -11.27 -8.99 -8.88
CA TYR A 10 -10.36 -9.93 -8.26
C TYR A 10 -9.00 -9.29 -8.01
N THR A 11 -8.25 -9.89 -7.09
CA THR A 11 -6.90 -9.45 -6.72
C THR A 11 -5.98 -10.64 -6.87
N GLU A 12 -4.94 -10.47 -7.67
CA GLU A 12 -3.89 -11.47 -7.84
C GLU A 12 -2.94 -11.39 -6.65
N GLY A 13 -2.62 -12.53 -6.06
CA GLY A 13 -1.63 -12.63 -4.99
C GLY A 13 -0.43 -13.44 -5.45
N VAL A 14 0.76 -12.90 -5.24
CA VAL A 14 2.02 -13.63 -5.45
C VAL A 14 2.54 -14.05 -4.08
N PHE A 15 2.84 -15.35 -3.95
CA PHE A 15 3.23 -15.98 -2.69
C PHE A 15 4.59 -16.68 -2.85
N CYS A 16 5.38 -16.69 -1.78
CA CYS A 16 6.61 -17.45 -1.74
C CYS A 16 6.28 -18.96 -1.77
N PRO A 17 6.81 -19.74 -2.73
CA PRO A 17 6.51 -21.17 -2.83
C PRO A 17 7.11 -21.99 -1.68
N LYS A 18 8.09 -21.44 -0.96
CA LYS A 18 8.77 -22.12 0.15
C LYS A 18 8.06 -21.96 1.49
N CYS A 19 7.62 -20.75 1.83
CA CYS A 19 7.04 -20.45 3.15
C CYS A 19 5.58 -20.00 3.11
N GLY A 20 4.99 -19.82 1.92
CA GLY A 20 3.60 -19.39 1.76
C GLY A 20 3.33 -17.92 2.08
N SER A 21 4.34 -17.13 2.45
CA SER A 21 4.17 -15.70 2.71
C SER A 21 3.74 -14.96 1.45
N ARG A 22 2.77 -14.03 1.57
CA ARG A 22 2.35 -13.16 0.47
C ARG A 22 3.41 -12.09 0.27
N ILE A 23 3.95 -11.99 -0.94
CA ILE A 23 4.99 -11.02 -1.30
C ILE A 23 4.36 -9.75 -1.84
N LEU A 24 3.43 -9.88 -2.78
CA LEU A 24 2.71 -8.76 -3.34
C LEU A 24 1.28 -9.13 -3.73
N HIS A 25 0.50 -8.10 -4.05
CA HIS A 25 -0.76 -8.27 -4.71
C HIS A 25 -1.08 -7.11 -5.64
N GLN A 26 -1.85 -7.40 -6.68
CA GLN A 26 -2.22 -6.43 -7.68
C GLN A 26 -3.65 -6.64 -8.14
N ARG A 27 -4.24 -5.58 -8.67
CA ARG A 27 -5.49 -5.65 -9.43
C ARG A 27 -5.11 -5.46 -10.90
N PRO A 28 -5.53 -6.34 -11.82
CA PRO A 28 -5.21 -6.19 -13.24
C PRO A 28 -5.64 -4.84 -13.85
N THR A 29 -6.60 -4.17 -13.21
CA THR A 29 -7.11 -2.85 -13.62
C THR A 29 -6.31 -1.66 -13.08
N ARG A 30 -5.17 -1.89 -12.43
CA ARG A 30 -4.33 -0.84 -11.82
C ARG A 30 -2.88 -1.01 -12.26
N ASP A 31 -2.22 0.11 -12.56
CA ASP A 31 -0.78 0.16 -12.88
C ASP A 31 0.12 0.11 -11.65
N THR A 32 -0.45 -0.21 -10.48
CA THR A 32 0.25 -0.24 -9.20
C THR A 32 0.09 -1.60 -8.52
N VAL A 33 1.14 -1.98 -7.80
CA VAL A 33 1.18 -3.22 -7.02
C VAL A 33 1.42 -2.90 -5.55
N ASN A 34 0.86 -3.73 -4.68
CA ASN A 34 1.00 -3.60 -3.24
C ASN A 34 1.98 -4.66 -2.71
N ILE A 35 3.20 -4.24 -2.40
CA ILE A 35 4.28 -5.09 -1.88
C ILE A 35 4.22 -5.13 -0.35
N LYS A 36 4.50 -6.29 0.25
CA LYS A 36 4.60 -6.44 1.71
C LYS A 36 6.02 -6.08 2.11
N ALA A 37 6.23 -4.90 2.69
CA ALA A 37 7.56 -4.40 3.05
C ALA A 37 8.41 -5.39 3.87
N GLY A 38 7.77 -6.19 4.73
CA GLY A 38 8.47 -7.23 5.53
C GLY A 38 9.06 -8.39 4.72
N THR A 39 8.85 -8.46 3.39
CA THR A 39 9.51 -9.43 2.52
C THR A 39 10.77 -8.87 1.84
N LEU A 40 11.17 -7.63 2.14
CA LEU A 40 12.38 -7.02 1.59
C LEU A 40 13.57 -7.28 2.53
N ASP A 41 14.73 -7.61 1.97
CA ASP A 41 15.94 -7.87 2.76
C ASP A 41 16.53 -6.61 3.42
N ASN A 42 16.37 -5.46 2.74
CA ASN A 42 16.79 -4.16 3.26
C ASN A 42 15.62 -3.18 3.22
N THR A 43 15.18 -2.75 4.40
CA THR A 43 14.08 -1.78 4.60
C THR A 43 14.56 -0.45 5.16
N SER A 44 15.87 -0.21 5.28
CA SER A 44 16.41 1.00 5.92
C SER A 44 16.07 2.30 5.18
N TRP A 45 15.76 2.19 3.89
CA TRP A 45 15.37 3.30 3.02
C TRP A 45 13.86 3.55 2.99
N LEU A 46 13.05 2.71 3.66
CA LEU A 46 11.61 2.92 3.69
C LEU A 46 11.28 4.10 4.60
N ASP A 47 10.75 5.16 3.99
CA ASP A 47 10.14 6.28 4.69
C ASP A 47 8.67 6.41 4.22
N PRO A 48 7.69 5.92 5.00
CA PRO A 48 6.28 5.97 4.61
C PRO A 48 5.79 7.40 4.42
N ILE A 49 5.13 7.65 3.28
CA ILE A 49 4.53 8.97 2.98
C ILE A 49 3.24 9.22 3.78
N GLY A 50 2.55 8.15 4.19
CA GLY A 50 1.37 8.26 5.02
C GLY A 50 0.86 6.93 5.52
N HIS A 51 -0.12 6.99 6.43
CA HIS A 51 -0.67 5.84 7.15
C HIS A 51 -2.18 5.77 6.99
N LEU A 52 -2.69 4.60 6.60
CA LEU A 52 -4.12 4.37 6.42
C LEU A 52 -4.65 3.51 7.58
N TRP A 53 -5.97 3.56 7.81
CA TRP A 53 -6.67 2.77 8.84
C TRP A 53 -6.22 3.08 10.27
N THR A 54 -5.81 4.32 10.54
CA THR A 54 -5.27 4.73 11.84
C THR A 54 -6.31 4.66 12.96
N SER A 55 -7.61 4.66 12.66
CA SER A 55 -8.66 4.44 13.66
C SER A 55 -8.61 3.05 14.32
N SER A 56 -8.01 2.07 13.64
CA SER A 56 -7.81 0.69 14.11
C SER A 56 -6.34 0.38 14.44
N ALA A 57 -5.51 1.41 14.58
CA ALA A 57 -4.11 1.23 14.90
C ALA A 57 -3.93 0.52 16.25
N GLN A 58 -2.92 -0.35 16.34
CA GLN A 58 -2.58 -1.02 17.59
C GLN A 58 -2.05 -0.01 18.62
N ALA A 59 -2.26 -0.30 19.91
CA ALA A 59 -1.76 0.54 20.99
C ALA A 59 -0.24 0.73 20.86
N GLY A 60 0.21 1.99 20.92
CA GLY A 60 1.63 2.36 20.77
C GLY A 60 2.06 2.76 19.35
N PHE A 61 1.19 2.60 18.35
CA PHE A 61 1.42 3.20 17.05
C PHE A 61 1.29 4.72 17.13
N ASN A 62 2.38 5.43 16.82
CA ASN A 62 2.42 6.89 16.77
C ASN A 62 3.07 7.32 15.44
N PRO A 63 2.31 7.94 14.52
CA PRO A 63 2.87 8.49 13.28
C PRO A 63 3.79 9.67 13.58
N LYS A 64 4.75 9.97 12.69
CA LYS A 64 5.64 11.12 12.88
C LYS A 64 4.81 12.41 12.77
N PRO A 65 5.21 13.49 13.48
CA PRO A 65 4.55 14.79 13.32
C PRO A 65 4.59 15.23 11.85
N GLY A 66 3.42 15.52 11.27
CA GLY A 66 3.29 15.92 9.88
C GLY A 66 3.01 14.79 8.88
N ASP A 67 3.02 13.52 9.31
CA ASP A 67 2.62 12.41 8.45
C ASP A 67 1.15 12.54 8.03
N ILE A 68 0.88 12.22 6.75
CA ILE A 68 -0.49 12.09 6.26
C ILE A 68 -1.12 10.87 6.92
N THR A 69 -2.29 11.05 7.53
CA THR A 69 -3.01 9.96 8.20
C THR A 69 -4.47 9.91 7.79
N TYR A 70 -4.95 8.70 7.52
CA TYR A 70 -6.36 8.44 7.24
C TYR A 70 -6.92 7.46 8.26
N ALA A 71 -8.05 7.82 8.86
CA ALA A 71 -8.76 6.96 9.79
C ALA A 71 -9.18 5.61 9.16
N GLY A 72 -9.40 5.58 7.84
CA GLY A 72 -9.79 4.40 7.07
C GLY A 72 -9.26 4.45 5.63
N GLN A 73 -9.97 3.82 4.71
CA GLN A 73 -9.67 3.89 3.28
C GLN A 73 -9.89 5.33 2.76
N PRO A 74 -8.89 5.97 2.14
CA PRO A 74 -9.09 7.28 1.53
C PRO A 74 -9.93 7.14 0.25
N ARG A 75 -10.63 8.22 -0.11
CA ARG A 75 -11.50 8.27 -1.30
C ARG A 75 -10.70 8.11 -2.59
N ASN A 76 -9.51 8.69 -2.63
CA ASN A 76 -8.51 8.61 -3.69
C ASN A 76 -7.11 8.63 -3.04
N TYR A 77 -6.05 8.59 -3.85
CA TYR A 77 -4.66 8.56 -3.36
C TYR A 77 -3.88 9.82 -3.74
N ASP A 78 -4.55 10.85 -4.24
CA ASP A 78 -3.93 12.02 -4.89
C ASP A 78 -2.98 12.75 -3.92
N GLU A 79 -3.42 13.00 -2.68
CA GLU A 79 -2.60 13.63 -1.64
C GLU A 79 -1.34 12.82 -1.31
N LEU A 80 -1.44 11.49 -1.27
CA LEU A 80 -0.28 10.61 -1.03
C LEU A 80 0.66 10.57 -2.23
N ILE A 81 0.12 10.60 -3.45
CA ILE A 81 0.90 10.62 -4.70
C ILE A 81 1.65 11.95 -4.82
N ASP A 82 1.00 13.07 -4.54
CA ASP A 82 1.61 14.40 -4.57
C ASP A 82 2.74 14.49 -3.53
N ALA A 83 2.47 14.06 -2.29
CA ALA A 83 3.48 14.05 -1.23
C ALA A 83 4.68 13.14 -1.57
N TRP A 84 4.43 11.99 -2.19
CA TRP A 84 5.49 11.10 -2.68
C TRP A 84 6.33 11.76 -3.77
N GLY A 85 5.68 12.46 -4.71
CA GLY A 85 6.37 13.19 -5.77
C GLY A 85 7.30 14.27 -5.23
N GLN A 86 6.83 15.05 -4.25
CA GLN A 86 7.65 16.04 -3.55
C GLN A 86 8.82 15.42 -2.79
N ALA A 87 8.59 14.31 -2.07
CA ALA A 87 9.61 13.64 -1.27
C ALA A 87 10.71 12.97 -2.12
N THR A 88 10.37 12.48 -3.30
CA THR A 88 11.30 11.74 -4.17
C THR A 88 11.91 12.59 -5.29
N GLY A 89 11.46 13.84 -5.46
CA GLY A 89 11.84 14.69 -6.59
C GLY A 89 11.35 14.16 -7.94
N THR A 90 10.40 13.21 -7.94
CA THR A 90 9.76 12.68 -9.13
C THR A 90 8.49 13.49 -9.36
N GLU A 91 8.39 14.24 -10.45
CA GLU A 91 7.10 14.86 -10.81
C GLU A 91 6.07 13.74 -10.96
N ALA A 92 5.05 13.76 -10.10
CA ALA A 92 3.97 12.78 -10.11
C ALA A 92 3.30 12.83 -11.49
N LYS A 93 3.61 11.84 -12.33
CA LYS A 93 2.99 11.71 -13.64
C LYS A 93 1.53 11.31 -13.39
N GLN A 94 0.66 12.32 -13.41
CA GLN A 94 -0.79 12.19 -13.29
C GLN A 94 -1.27 11.13 -14.29
N ALA A 95 -1.96 10.11 -13.77
CA ALA A 95 -2.67 9.10 -14.54
C ALA A 95 -4.08 9.59 -14.89
#